data_AF-A0A957WGD5-F1
#
_entry.id   AF-A0A957WGD5-F1
#
_cell.length_a   1.000
_cell.length_b   1.000
_cell.length_c   1.000
_cell.angle_alpha   90.00
_cell.angle_beta   90.00
_cell.angle_gamma   90.00
#
_symmetry.space_group_name_H-M   'P 1'
#
loop_
_entity.id
_entity.type
_entity.pdbx_description
1 polymer ?
#
loop_
_entity_poly.entity_id
_entity_poly.type
_entity_poly.pdbx_seq_one_letter_code
_entity_poly.pdbx_strand_id
1 'polypeptide(L)'
;MTIPAKPAFCPYCHSSHIIKKGSRKNRYRLIPQYFCKGCRKYFSSNTITKLKYPPRLLMKAITYYNLGYSQTEVANLLSSRHRIRVPRRTISEWIARYRPVCTYAKLRDDIKPSYPPDQLILTYTMEHRQVYEFQFHQAKIKLLSAYLPGQAGVRLRDYLNTVTTDQYPHYLFQDQKRENHPMDQSPTPATRSSKVRLETLPLVQTEKQNLANDLATLGLVVARTTRERHPAIQEFMLVNDSTTVACEIPIYLTDEDIKAYRHQGLQINYPNLVSPITGHIDLIQIRNGLINILDYKPDAHKIQPISQLLTYALALASRCKLPLKLFKCAWFDDKSYYEFYPLQAVYSKDRQPIRIKD
;
A
#
# COMPACT_ATOMS: atom_id res chain seq x y z
N MET A 1 -8.06 -20.62 10.04
CA MET A 1 -6.71 -21.14 9.70
C MET A 1 -6.60 -21.09 8.19
N THR A 2 -5.79 -20.19 7.63
CA THR A 2 -5.48 -20.23 6.19
C THR A 2 -4.70 -21.51 5.93
N ILE A 3 -5.32 -22.46 5.23
CA ILE A 3 -4.64 -23.66 4.76
C ILE A 3 -3.53 -23.15 3.83
N PRO A 4 -2.24 -23.41 4.11
CA PRO A 4 -1.18 -22.95 3.22
C PRO A 4 -1.41 -23.57 1.84
N ALA A 5 -1.35 -22.72 0.80
CA ALA A 5 -1.49 -23.16 -0.58
C ALA A 5 -0.53 -24.33 -0.85
N LYS A 6 -0.99 -25.32 -1.61
CA LYS A 6 -0.17 -26.47 -2.01
C LYS A 6 1.08 -25.93 -2.74
N PRO A 7 2.30 -26.35 -2.35
CA PRO A 7 3.51 -25.89 -3.02
C PRO A 7 3.51 -26.42 -4.46
N ALA A 8 3.85 -25.54 -5.42
CA ALA A 8 3.87 -25.88 -6.84
C ALA A 8 5.08 -26.76 -7.22
N PHE A 9 6.23 -26.57 -6.55
CA PHE A 9 7.48 -27.26 -6.86
C PHE A 9 8.22 -27.72 -5.60
N CYS A 10 9.00 -28.81 -5.74
CA CYS A 10 9.79 -29.37 -4.65
C CYS A 10 11.01 -28.49 -4.36
N PRO A 11 11.30 -28.12 -3.11
CA PRO A 11 12.45 -27.27 -2.77
C PRO A 11 13.82 -27.98 -2.95
N TYR A 12 13.85 -29.30 -3.19
CA TYR A 12 15.09 -30.06 -3.31
C TYR A 12 15.45 -30.45 -4.75
N CYS A 13 14.46 -30.54 -5.64
CA CYS A 13 14.67 -31.03 -7.01
C CYS A 13 13.80 -30.31 -8.05
N HIS A 14 13.05 -29.28 -7.63
CA HIS A 14 12.14 -28.49 -8.47
C HIS A 14 11.05 -29.28 -9.21
N SER A 15 10.91 -30.58 -8.96
CA SER A 15 9.83 -31.38 -9.53
C SER A 15 8.45 -30.88 -9.06
N SER A 16 7.50 -30.83 -9.99
CA SER A 16 6.08 -30.55 -9.74
C SER A 16 5.31 -31.76 -9.19
N HIS A 17 5.93 -32.96 -9.19
CA HIS A 17 5.32 -34.20 -8.72
C HIS A 17 5.28 -34.28 -7.19
N ILE A 18 4.36 -33.51 -6.58
CA ILE A 18 4.21 -33.36 -5.14
C ILE A 18 2.83 -33.82 -4.68
N ILE A 19 2.80 -34.64 -3.64
CA ILE A 19 1.59 -35.09 -2.95
C ILE A 19 1.60 -34.64 -1.48
N LYS A 20 0.43 -34.33 -0.93
CA LYS A 20 0.27 -34.13 0.52
C LYS A 20 0.24 -35.51 1.18
N LYS A 21 1.15 -35.79 2.11
CA LYS A 21 1.33 -37.12 2.73
C LYS A 21 1.07 -37.16 4.23
N GLY A 22 0.54 -36.07 4.80
CA GLY A 22 0.14 -36.00 6.20
C GLY A 22 0.26 -34.59 6.78
N SER A 23 0.33 -34.54 8.10
CA SER A 23 0.57 -33.31 8.84
C SER A 23 1.37 -33.59 10.11
N ARG A 24 2.35 -32.73 10.40
CA ARG A 24 3.06 -32.72 11.67
C ARG A 24 2.38 -31.74 12.63
N LYS A 25 2.05 -32.17 13.84
CA LYS A 25 1.57 -31.27 14.90
C LYS A 25 2.76 -30.71 15.69
N ASN A 26 2.75 -29.42 15.98
CA ASN A 26 3.53 -28.85 17.08
C ASN A 26 2.57 -28.33 18.16
N ARG A 27 3.10 -27.78 19.26
CA ARG A 27 2.29 -27.26 20.38
C ARG A 27 1.24 -26.21 19.96
N TYR A 28 1.42 -25.53 18.82
CA TYR A 28 0.61 -24.38 18.41
C TYR A 28 -0.15 -24.56 17.08
N ARG A 29 0.22 -25.51 16.23
CA ARG A 29 -0.42 -25.73 14.91
C ARG A 29 -0.17 -27.11 14.32
N LEU A 30 -1.04 -27.51 13.39
CA LEU A 30 -0.82 -28.58 12.43
C LEU A 30 -0.12 -28.02 11.18
N ILE A 31 0.96 -28.66 10.76
CA ILE A 31 1.80 -28.25 9.63
C ILE A 31 1.66 -29.33 8.54
N PRO A 32 1.12 -29.00 7.35
CA PRO A 32 1.05 -29.95 6.25
C PRO A 32 2.44 -30.48 5.84
N GLN A 33 2.55 -31.79 5.69
CA GLN A 33 3.72 -32.44 5.10
C GLN A 33 3.41 -32.88 3.67
N TYR A 34 4.36 -32.59 2.80
CA TYR A 34 4.35 -32.94 1.39
C TYR A 34 5.51 -33.90 1.10
N PHE A 35 5.31 -34.76 0.12
CA PHE A 35 6.28 -35.72 -0.37
C PHE A 35 6.49 -35.48 -1.86
N CYS A 36 7.75 -35.32 -2.28
CA CYS A 36 8.10 -35.24 -3.69
C CYS A 36 8.32 -36.66 -4.24
N LYS A 37 7.60 -37.04 -5.29
CA LYS A 37 7.81 -38.31 -5.98
C LYS A 37 9.09 -38.35 -6.81
N GLY A 38 9.61 -37.19 -7.25
CA GLY A 38 10.86 -37.08 -8.02
C GLY A 38 12.09 -37.42 -7.17
N CYS A 39 12.33 -36.68 -6.08
CA CYS A 39 13.50 -36.91 -5.22
C CYS A 39 13.22 -37.74 -3.96
N ARG A 40 11.99 -38.22 -3.78
CA ARG A 40 11.54 -39.04 -2.63
C ARG A 40 11.74 -38.39 -1.25
N LYS A 41 11.87 -37.06 -1.17
CA LYS A 41 12.02 -36.31 0.09
C LYS A 41 10.70 -35.74 0.61
N TYR A 42 10.58 -35.67 1.93
CA TYR A 42 9.50 -34.95 2.62
C TYR A 42 9.87 -33.48 2.85
N PHE A 43 8.89 -32.58 2.74
CA PHE A 43 9.05 -31.16 3.06
C PHE A 43 7.72 -30.53 3.51
N SER A 44 7.75 -29.31 4.03
CA SER A 44 6.55 -28.52 4.35
C SER A 44 6.53 -27.24 3.51
N SER A 45 5.34 -26.77 3.11
CA SER A 45 5.19 -25.64 2.18
C SER A 45 5.55 -24.26 2.73
N ASN A 46 5.73 -24.12 4.05
CA ASN A 46 6.06 -22.82 4.62
C ASN A 46 7.55 -22.51 4.38
N THR A 47 7.83 -21.46 3.61
CA THR A 47 9.13 -20.75 3.54
C THR A 47 9.67 -20.41 4.94
N ILE A 48 8.77 -20.21 5.91
CA ILE A 48 9.10 -20.05 7.34
C ILE A 48 9.22 -21.44 8.00
N THR A 49 10.18 -22.23 7.55
CA THR A 49 10.47 -23.54 8.13
C THR A 49 11.09 -23.38 9.53
N LYS A 50 10.70 -24.26 10.47
CA LYS A 50 11.24 -24.39 11.85
C LYS A 50 10.83 -23.38 12.94
N LEU A 51 9.82 -22.54 12.73
CA LEU A 51 9.33 -21.70 13.85
C LEU A 51 8.44 -22.48 14.84
N LYS A 52 8.80 -22.42 16.12
CA LYS A 52 7.97 -22.90 17.25
C LYS A 52 6.60 -22.22 17.25
N TYR A 53 6.56 -20.90 17.10
CA TYR A 53 5.33 -20.10 17.18
C TYR A 53 4.66 -19.87 15.79
N PRO A 54 3.35 -19.56 15.75
CA PRO A 54 2.66 -19.16 14.51
C PRO A 54 3.34 -17.95 13.84
N PRO A 55 3.59 -17.94 12.52
CA PRO A 55 4.29 -16.82 11.88
C PRO A 55 3.53 -15.49 11.98
N ARG A 56 2.19 -15.53 11.98
CA ARG A 56 1.36 -14.35 12.25
C ARG A 56 1.63 -13.73 13.62
N LEU A 57 1.87 -14.56 14.65
CA LEU A 57 2.17 -14.06 15.99
C LEU A 57 3.52 -13.33 16.01
N LEU A 58 4.49 -13.85 15.25
CA LEU A 58 5.77 -13.19 15.04
C LEU A 58 5.57 -11.82 14.37
N MET A 59 4.83 -11.77 13.25
CA MET A 59 4.58 -10.50 12.55
C MET A 59 3.86 -9.48 13.43
N LYS A 60 2.85 -9.90 14.21
CA LYS A 60 2.19 -9.01 15.18
C LYS A 60 3.14 -8.55 16.30
N ALA A 61 4.07 -9.39 16.75
CA ALA A 61 5.08 -8.99 17.73
C ALA A 61 5.99 -7.87 17.20
N ILE A 62 6.43 -7.98 15.93
CA ILE A 62 7.23 -6.94 15.27
C ILE A 62 6.41 -5.65 15.12
N THR A 63 5.17 -5.75 14.63
CA THR A 63 4.27 -4.59 14.52
C THR A 63 4.06 -3.91 15.87
N TYR A 64 3.77 -4.64 16.95
CA TYR A 64 3.62 -4.03 18.28
C TYR A 64 4.92 -3.36 18.75
N TYR A 65 6.07 -4.02 18.55
CA TYR A 65 7.34 -3.40 18.91
C TYR A 65 7.56 -2.07 18.15
N ASN A 66 7.31 -2.06 16.84
CA ASN A 66 7.45 -0.89 15.98
C ASN A 66 6.40 0.19 16.24
N LEU A 67 5.22 -0.15 16.78
CA LEU A 67 4.27 0.86 17.28
C LEU A 67 4.82 1.63 18.51
N GLY A 68 5.90 1.17 19.15
CA GLY A 68 6.55 1.87 20.25
C GLY A 68 6.56 1.10 21.58
N TYR A 69 5.82 -0.01 21.67
CA TYR A 69 5.83 -0.88 22.84
C TYR A 69 7.22 -1.51 23.07
N SER A 70 7.63 -1.60 24.34
CA SER A 70 8.80 -2.36 24.77
C SER A 70 8.59 -3.87 24.59
N GLN A 71 9.67 -4.65 24.58
CA GLN A 71 9.56 -6.11 24.43
C GLN A 71 8.73 -6.76 25.56
N THR A 72 8.72 -6.18 26.76
CA THR A 72 7.89 -6.63 27.89
C THR A 72 6.42 -6.37 27.63
N GLU A 73 6.07 -5.16 27.19
CA GLU A 73 4.69 -4.82 26.81
C GLU A 73 4.20 -5.67 25.63
N VAL A 74 5.07 -5.91 24.64
CA VAL A 74 4.78 -6.82 23.53
C VAL A 74 4.46 -8.23 24.04
N ALA A 75 5.25 -8.79 24.97
CA ALA A 75 4.95 -10.10 25.55
C ALA A 75 3.58 -10.13 26.23
N ASN A 76 3.22 -9.06 26.96
CA ASN A 76 1.92 -8.92 27.62
C ASN A 76 0.78 -8.83 26.59
N LEU A 77 0.93 -8.03 25.53
CA LEU A 77 -0.05 -7.90 24.44
C LEU A 77 -0.27 -9.23 23.69
N LEU A 78 0.80 -10.00 23.45
CA LEU A 78 0.69 -11.32 22.83
C LEU A 78 -0.06 -12.31 23.74
N SER A 79 0.20 -12.26 25.04
CA SER A 79 -0.51 -13.10 26.01
C SER A 79 -1.99 -12.72 26.12
N SER A 80 -2.33 -11.43 26.19
CA SER A 80 -3.72 -10.98 26.38
C SER A 80 -4.56 -11.11 25.11
N ARG A 81 -4.08 -10.61 23.97
CA ARG A 81 -4.86 -10.56 22.71
C ARG A 81 -4.83 -11.86 21.93
N HIS A 82 -3.74 -12.63 22.02
CA HIS A 82 -3.55 -13.85 21.23
C HIS A 82 -3.49 -15.12 22.08
N ARG A 83 -3.62 -15.01 23.40
CA ARG A 83 -3.63 -16.13 24.36
C ARG A 83 -2.36 -17.00 24.27
N ILE A 84 -1.24 -16.42 23.85
CA ILE A 84 0.05 -17.13 23.71
C ILE A 84 1.15 -16.34 24.43
N ARG A 85 1.74 -16.95 25.46
CA ARG A 85 2.92 -16.41 26.15
C ARG A 85 4.18 -16.65 25.32
N VAL A 86 4.89 -15.56 25.01
CA VAL A 86 6.15 -15.58 24.27
C VAL A 86 7.24 -14.95 25.15
N PRO A 87 8.36 -15.65 25.43
CA PRO A 87 9.47 -15.08 26.20
C PRO A 87 10.09 -13.86 25.52
N ARG A 88 10.52 -12.88 26.32
CA ARG A 88 11.17 -11.64 25.85
C ARG A 88 12.35 -11.91 24.91
N ARG A 89 13.19 -12.91 25.24
CA ARG A 89 14.32 -13.34 24.40
C ARG A 89 13.90 -13.73 22.98
N THR A 90 12.81 -14.49 22.85
CA THR A 90 12.27 -14.90 21.55
C THR A 90 11.75 -13.68 20.75
N ILE A 91 11.12 -12.72 21.42
CA ILE A 91 10.70 -11.46 20.78
C ILE A 91 11.93 -10.69 20.27
N SER A 92 12.98 -10.58 21.09
CA SER A 92 14.24 -9.93 20.69
C SER A 92 14.88 -10.60 19.48
N GLU A 93 14.90 -11.93 19.43
CA GLU A 93 15.42 -12.71 18.29
C GLU A 93 14.60 -12.45 17.02
N TRP A 94 13.27 -12.32 17.14
CA TRP A 94 12.40 -12.00 16.00
C TRP A 94 12.64 -10.58 15.48
N ILE A 95 12.73 -9.60 16.38
CA ILE A 95 13.03 -8.20 16.01
C ILE A 95 14.38 -8.14 15.28
N ALA A 96 15.42 -8.75 15.84
CA ALA A 96 16.75 -8.77 15.23
C ALA A 96 16.74 -9.41 13.84
N ARG A 97 16.04 -10.54 13.69
CA ARG A 97 15.94 -11.26 12.41
C ARG A 97 15.31 -10.44 11.29
N TYR A 98 14.25 -9.69 11.59
CA TYR A 98 13.47 -8.97 10.57
C TYR A 98 13.82 -7.49 10.47
N ARG A 99 14.73 -6.98 11.31
CA ARG A 99 15.21 -5.58 11.27
C ARG A 99 15.68 -5.11 9.88
N PRO A 100 16.32 -5.94 9.02
CA PRO A 100 16.70 -5.51 7.67
C PRO A 100 15.51 -5.18 6.77
N VAL A 101 14.38 -5.88 6.95
CA VAL A 101 13.16 -5.70 6.13
C VAL A 101 12.20 -4.69 6.78
N CYS A 102 12.00 -4.79 8.10
CA CYS A 102 11.18 -3.86 8.88
C CYS A 102 11.99 -2.63 9.27
N THR A 103 12.30 -1.82 8.26
CA THR A 103 13.24 -0.69 8.31
C THR A 103 12.84 0.43 9.27
N TYR A 104 11.56 0.53 9.65
CA TYR A 104 11.11 1.49 10.67
C TYR A 104 11.85 1.33 12.01
N ALA A 105 12.33 0.13 12.32
CA ALA A 105 13.12 -0.12 13.52
C ALA A 105 14.41 0.72 13.64
N LYS A 106 14.85 1.37 12.55
CA LYS A 106 15.95 2.34 12.52
C LYS A 106 15.54 3.74 13.00
N LEU A 107 14.28 4.13 12.79
CA LEU A 107 13.72 5.44 13.17
C LEU A 107 13.01 5.41 14.52
N ARG A 108 12.69 4.21 14.99
CA ARG A 108 11.85 3.96 16.16
C ARG A 108 12.34 4.67 17.42
N ASP A 109 13.63 4.59 17.72
CA ASP A 109 14.17 5.08 19.00
C ASP A 109 14.20 6.62 19.05
N ASP A 110 14.31 7.29 17.90
CA ASP A 110 14.20 8.74 17.78
C ASP A 110 12.74 9.22 17.87
N ILE A 111 11.80 8.41 17.37
CA ILE A 111 10.36 8.77 17.32
C ILE A 111 9.64 8.49 18.64
N LYS A 112 9.96 7.36 19.28
CA LYS A 112 9.24 6.86 20.47
C LYS A 112 9.09 7.90 21.60
N PRO A 113 10.09 8.75 21.92
CA PRO A 113 9.95 9.76 22.97
C PRO A 113 8.86 10.80 22.69
N SER A 114 8.59 11.10 21.41
CA SER A 114 7.65 12.15 21.00
C SER A 114 6.27 11.62 20.60
N TYR A 115 6.15 10.32 20.32
CA TYR A 115 4.91 9.71 19.85
C TYR A 115 4.64 8.41 20.63
N PRO A 116 3.70 8.41 21.58
CA PRO A 116 3.28 7.18 22.24
C PRO A 116 2.53 6.26 21.25
N PRO A 117 2.43 4.95 21.54
CA PRO A 117 1.92 3.97 20.57
C PRO A 117 0.50 4.22 20.04
N ASP A 118 -0.36 4.83 20.84
CA ASP A 118 -1.75 5.17 20.53
C ASP A 118 -1.89 6.44 19.68
N GLN A 119 -0.84 7.26 19.58
CA GLN A 119 -0.84 8.49 18.78
C GLN A 119 -0.01 8.37 17.49
N LEU A 120 0.70 7.24 17.31
CA LEU A 120 1.63 7.05 16.21
C LEU A 120 0.94 7.02 14.83
N ILE A 121 -0.22 6.37 14.78
CA ILE A 121 -1.06 6.24 13.59
C ILE A 121 -2.35 7.02 13.84
N LEU A 122 -2.63 7.97 12.97
CA LEU A 122 -3.96 8.55 12.88
C LEU A 122 -4.81 7.66 11.97
N THR A 123 -6.02 7.35 12.41
CA THR A 123 -6.98 6.51 11.70
C THR A 123 -8.31 7.24 11.57
N TYR A 124 -8.92 7.20 10.40
CA TYR A 124 -10.23 7.80 10.12
C TYR A 124 -11.06 6.89 9.22
N THR A 125 -12.26 6.55 9.69
CA THR A 125 -13.19 5.69 8.96
C THR A 125 -14.04 6.54 8.01
N MET A 126 -14.01 6.19 6.73
CA MET A 126 -14.72 6.90 5.67
C MET A 126 -15.90 6.06 5.16
N GLU A 127 -17.11 6.59 5.32
CA GLU A 127 -18.34 6.04 4.73
C GLU A 127 -18.51 6.53 3.29
N HIS A 128 -17.66 6.03 2.40
CA HIS A 128 -17.80 6.25 0.96
C HIS A 128 -18.73 5.18 0.36
N ARG A 129 -18.65 4.87 -0.94
CA ARG A 129 -19.32 3.71 -1.57
C ARG A 129 -19.14 2.38 -0.85
N GLN A 130 -18.08 2.26 -0.07
CA GLN A 130 -17.84 1.22 0.90
C GLN A 130 -17.07 1.85 2.07
N VAL A 131 -16.97 1.12 3.18
CA VAL A 131 -16.15 1.57 4.32
C VAL A 131 -14.68 1.42 3.94
N TYR A 132 -13.94 2.53 4.04
CA TYR A 132 -12.49 2.57 3.94
C TYR A 132 -11.92 3.10 5.25
N GLU A 133 -10.72 2.65 5.61
CA GLU A 133 -10.02 3.11 6.79
C GLU A 133 -8.78 3.88 6.35
N PHE A 134 -8.90 5.20 6.24
CA PHE A 134 -7.76 6.07 5.98
C PHE A 134 -6.83 6.06 7.18
N GLN A 135 -5.54 5.88 6.93
CA GLN A 135 -4.53 5.88 7.99
C GLN A 135 -3.30 6.64 7.55
N PHE A 136 -2.67 7.38 8.45
CA PHE A 136 -1.32 7.88 8.22
C PHE A 136 -0.48 7.93 9.49
N HIS A 137 0.82 7.76 9.30
CA HIS A 137 1.78 7.70 10.39
C HIS A 137 2.33 9.08 10.71
N GLN A 138 1.90 9.65 11.83
CA GLN A 138 2.14 11.05 12.21
C GLN A 138 3.63 11.40 12.29
N ALA A 139 4.43 10.55 12.93
CA ALA A 139 5.86 10.82 13.07
C ALA A 139 6.61 10.72 11.73
N LYS A 140 6.30 9.72 10.89
CA LYS A 140 6.95 9.55 9.59
C LYS A 140 6.62 10.67 8.63
N ILE A 141 5.36 11.13 8.57
CA ILE A 141 5.02 12.26 7.70
C ILE A 141 5.78 13.52 8.15
N LYS A 142 5.88 13.78 9.46
CA LYS A 142 6.65 14.91 10.01
C LYS A 142 8.13 14.82 9.64
N LEU A 143 8.74 13.65 9.84
CA LEU A 143 10.17 13.43 9.58
C LEU A 143 10.51 13.46 8.09
N LEU A 144 9.76 12.71 7.27
CA LEU A 144 10.07 12.50 5.86
C LEU A 144 9.69 13.71 4.99
N SER A 145 8.77 14.56 5.45
CA SER A 145 8.41 15.80 4.75
C SER A 145 9.62 16.70 4.49
N ALA A 146 10.60 16.71 5.39
CA ALA A 146 11.82 17.52 5.25
C ALA A 146 12.73 17.06 4.09
N TYR A 147 12.57 15.83 3.61
CA TYR A 147 13.35 15.28 2.49
C TYR A 147 12.70 15.53 1.13
N LEU A 148 11.50 16.14 1.09
CA LEU A 148 10.85 16.57 -0.14
C LEU A 148 11.25 18.01 -0.47
N PRO A 149 11.40 18.37 -1.76
CA PRO A 149 11.88 19.68 -2.15
C PRO A 149 10.87 20.79 -1.85
N GLY A 150 11.39 21.94 -1.38
CA GLY A 150 10.61 23.13 -1.11
C GLY A 150 9.46 22.88 -0.12
N GLN A 151 8.25 23.29 -0.48
CA GLN A 151 7.05 23.13 0.36
C GLN A 151 6.32 21.78 0.13
N ALA A 152 6.91 20.85 -0.62
CA ALA A 152 6.20 19.64 -1.04
C ALA A 152 5.77 18.74 0.13
N GLY A 153 6.63 18.56 1.13
CA GLY A 153 6.28 17.78 2.33
C GLY A 153 5.18 18.43 3.16
N VAL A 154 5.24 19.76 3.33
CA VAL A 154 4.20 20.52 4.04
C VAL A 154 2.86 20.38 3.34
N ARG A 155 2.80 20.60 2.02
CA ARG A 155 1.55 20.50 1.25
C ARG A 155 0.95 19.10 1.26
N LEU A 156 1.78 18.05 1.17
CA LEU A 156 1.31 16.67 1.29
C LEU A 156 0.74 16.40 2.69
N ARG A 157 1.46 16.80 3.74
CA ARG A 157 1.00 16.63 5.13
C ARG A 157 -0.32 17.37 5.37
N ASP A 158 -0.43 18.60 4.90
CA ASP A 158 -1.63 19.42 5.07
C ASP A 158 -2.82 18.76 4.37
N TYR A 159 -2.65 18.25 3.15
CA TYR A 159 -3.68 17.46 2.47
C TYR A 159 -4.10 16.21 3.25
N LEU A 160 -3.15 15.44 3.79
CA LEU A 160 -3.48 14.26 4.60
C LEU A 160 -4.27 14.63 5.87
N ASN A 161 -3.97 15.78 6.47
CA ASN A 161 -4.71 16.27 7.63
C ASN A 161 -6.13 16.75 7.27
N THR A 162 -6.35 17.33 6.09
CA THR A 162 -7.70 17.78 5.72
C THR A 162 -8.67 16.62 5.55
N VAL A 163 -8.20 15.43 5.15
CA VAL A 163 -9.03 14.21 5.01
C VAL A 163 -9.83 13.87 6.26
N THR A 164 -9.40 14.26 7.45
CA THR A 164 -10.12 13.98 8.70
C THR A 164 -10.99 15.14 9.19
N THR A 165 -11.22 16.14 8.34
CA THR A 165 -11.96 17.36 8.69
C THR A 165 -13.17 17.50 7.77
N ASP A 166 -14.17 18.25 8.21
CA ASP A 166 -15.37 18.54 7.42
C ASP A 166 -15.08 19.37 6.15
N GLN A 167 -13.85 19.89 6.01
CA GLN A 167 -13.41 20.57 4.80
C GLN A 167 -13.16 19.60 3.64
N TYR A 168 -12.91 18.32 3.92
CA TYR A 168 -12.70 17.33 2.86
C TYR A 168 -14.04 16.90 2.26
N PRO A 169 -14.20 16.93 0.92
CA PRO A 169 -15.49 16.68 0.27
C PRO A 169 -15.81 15.18 0.17
N HIS A 170 -16.03 14.51 1.30
CA HIS A 170 -16.35 13.07 1.35
C HIS A 170 -17.60 12.69 0.54
N TYR A 171 -18.54 13.63 0.38
CA TYR A 171 -19.75 13.45 -0.43
C TYR A 171 -19.46 13.08 -1.90
N LEU A 172 -18.29 13.45 -2.44
CA LEU A 172 -17.88 13.08 -3.81
C LEU A 172 -17.68 11.57 -3.99
N PHE A 173 -17.46 10.85 -2.90
CA PHE A 173 -17.13 9.43 -2.90
C PHE A 173 -18.32 8.53 -2.54
N GLN A 174 -19.49 9.11 -2.29
CA GLN A 174 -20.73 8.41 -1.97
C GLN A 174 -21.56 8.22 -3.25
N ASP A 175 -22.32 7.13 -3.31
CA ASP A 175 -23.36 7.04 -4.33
C ASP A 175 -24.50 7.98 -3.92
N GLN A 176 -24.94 8.86 -4.82
CA GLN A 176 -26.10 9.69 -4.54
C GLN A 176 -27.31 8.77 -4.36
N LYS A 177 -28.01 8.89 -3.22
CA LYS A 177 -29.33 8.29 -3.06
C LYS A 177 -30.20 8.87 -4.17
N ARG A 178 -30.78 7.99 -5.00
CA ARG A 178 -31.89 8.35 -5.89
C ARG A 178 -33.10 8.69 -5.02
N GLU A 179 -33.10 9.85 -4.39
CA GLU A 179 -34.33 10.41 -3.85
C GLU A 179 -35.11 10.99 -5.04
N ASN A 180 -36.43 10.82 -5.01
CA ASN A 180 -37.40 11.06 -6.08
C ASN A 180 -37.47 12.54 -6.51
N HIS A 181 -36.39 13.09 -7.03
CA HIS A 181 -36.37 14.40 -7.66
C HIS A 181 -36.78 14.28 -9.15
N PRO A 182 -37.55 15.26 -9.68
CA PRO A 182 -37.92 15.28 -11.08
C PRO A 182 -36.68 15.20 -11.98
N MET A 183 -36.88 14.49 -13.08
CA MET A 183 -35.88 13.98 -14.01
C MET A 183 -35.22 15.10 -14.83
N ASP A 184 -34.43 16.00 -14.22
CA ASP A 184 -33.61 16.92 -15.03
C ASP A 184 -32.37 17.58 -14.38
N GLN A 185 -32.10 17.42 -13.08
CA GLN A 185 -30.95 18.11 -12.44
C GLN A 185 -30.19 17.29 -11.40
N SER A 186 -30.21 15.96 -11.52
CA SER A 186 -29.38 15.10 -10.66
C SER A 186 -27.91 15.14 -11.12
N PRO A 187 -26.93 15.56 -10.30
CA PRO A 187 -25.53 15.48 -10.65
C PRO A 187 -25.14 14.03 -10.97
N THR A 188 -24.39 13.82 -12.06
CA THR A 188 -23.95 12.47 -12.43
C THR A 188 -22.99 11.89 -11.37
N PRO A 189 -23.09 10.60 -11.01
CA PRO A 189 -22.21 10.00 -9.99
C PRO A 189 -20.74 10.06 -10.39
N ALA A 190 -19.85 10.31 -9.42
CA ALA A 190 -18.40 10.36 -9.64
C ALA A 190 -17.86 9.04 -10.23
N THR A 191 -16.99 9.12 -11.24
CA THR A 191 -16.43 7.92 -11.88
C THR A 191 -15.30 7.34 -11.04
N ARG A 192 -15.29 6.01 -10.79
CA ARG A 192 -14.14 5.36 -10.12
C ARG A 192 -12.94 5.37 -11.06
N SER A 193 -11.79 5.84 -10.58
CA SER A 193 -10.49 5.79 -11.28
C SER A 193 -10.13 4.42 -11.86
N SER A 194 -10.47 3.32 -11.18
CA SER A 194 -10.21 1.96 -11.67
C SER A 194 -11.02 1.59 -12.93
N LYS A 195 -12.06 2.36 -13.27
CA LYS A 195 -12.88 2.17 -14.47
C LYS A 195 -12.45 3.10 -15.62
N VAL A 196 -11.56 4.03 -15.35
CA VAL A 196 -11.04 4.96 -16.34
C VAL A 196 -10.04 4.26 -17.24
N ARG A 197 -10.20 4.44 -18.55
CA ARG A 197 -9.17 4.14 -19.54
C ARG A 197 -8.65 5.46 -20.08
N LEU A 198 -7.35 5.66 -19.95
CA LEU A 198 -6.66 6.85 -20.43
C LEU A 198 -5.59 6.42 -21.40
N GLU A 199 -5.60 7.01 -22.60
CA GLU A 199 -4.49 6.90 -23.53
C GLU A 199 -3.29 7.67 -22.98
N THR A 200 -2.15 7.00 -22.90
CA THR A 200 -0.91 7.57 -22.39
C THR A 200 0.10 7.73 -23.52
N LEU A 201 0.95 8.74 -23.41
CA LEU A 201 2.18 8.78 -24.19
C LEU A 201 3.08 7.56 -23.85
N PRO A 202 3.99 7.19 -24.76
CA PRO A 202 4.99 6.16 -24.48
C PRO A 202 5.75 6.50 -23.20
N LEU A 203 5.80 5.54 -22.27
CA LEU A 203 6.50 5.68 -21.00
C LEU A 203 7.42 4.48 -20.78
N VAL A 204 8.46 4.69 -19.97
CA VAL A 204 9.37 3.61 -19.59
C VAL A 204 8.87 3.00 -18.28
N GLN A 205 8.45 1.74 -18.38
CA GLN A 205 8.19 0.89 -17.22
C GLN A 205 9.46 0.15 -16.83
N THR A 206 9.75 0.09 -15.54
CA THR A 206 10.89 -0.65 -15.00
C THR A 206 10.41 -1.74 -14.07
N GLU A 207 10.89 -2.97 -14.28
CA GLU A 207 10.73 -4.09 -13.35
C GLU A 207 12.01 -4.24 -12.53
N LYS A 208 11.89 -4.41 -11.21
CA LYS A 208 13.04 -4.64 -10.33
C LYS A 208 12.62 -5.33 -9.03
N GLN A 209 13.60 -5.80 -8.28
CA GLN A 209 13.38 -6.17 -6.88
C GLN A 209 13.27 -4.92 -6.00
N ASN A 210 12.27 -4.90 -5.11
CA ASN A 210 12.06 -3.80 -4.17
C ASN A 210 11.72 -4.34 -2.78
N LEU A 211 12.06 -3.57 -1.74
CA LEU A 211 11.68 -3.90 -0.35
C LEU A 211 10.16 -4.08 -0.19
N ALA A 212 9.35 -3.42 -1.03
CA ALA A 212 7.90 -3.60 -1.06
C ALA A 212 7.48 -5.07 -1.28
N ASN A 213 8.25 -5.86 -2.05
CA ASN A 213 7.97 -7.28 -2.26
C ASN A 213 8.16 -8.10 -0.98
N ASP A 214 9.26 -7.86 -0.26
CA ASP A 214 9.54 -8.50 1.02
C ASP A 214 8.51 -8.10 2.09
N LEU A 215 8.17 -6.81 2.15
CA LEU A 215 7.15 -6.30 3.06
C LEU A 215 5.76 -6.88 2.77
N ALA A 216 5.38 -7.00 1.49
CA ALA A 216 4.14 -7.69 1.09
C ALA A 216 4.17 -9.16 1.52
N THR A 217 5.29 -9.86 1.31
CA THR A 217 5.46 -11.24 1.77
C THR A 217 5.19 -11.38 3.27
N LEU A 218 5.73 -10.48 4.09
CA LEU A 218 5.51 -10.48 5.54
C LEU A 218 4.10 -10.04 5.95
N GLY A 219 3.54 -9.03 5.27
CA GLY A 219 2.17 -8.57 5.50
C GLY A 219 1.12 -9.65 5.20
N LEU A 220 1.31 -10.41 4.12
CA LEU A 220 0.42 -11.51 3.73
C LEU A 220 0.35 -12.63 4.78
N VAL A 221 1.41 -12.82 5.57
CA VAL A 221 1.42 -13.79 6.69
C VAL A 221 0.40 -13.40 7.77
N VAL A 222 0.04 -12.12 7.87
CA VAL A 222 -0.93 -11.62 8.85
C VAL A 222 -2.36 -11.93 8.42
N ALA A 223 -2.68 -11.95 7.13
CA ALA A 223 -4.04 -12.16 6.62
C ALA A 223 -4.57 -13.60 6.88
N ARG A 224 -5.83 -13.74 7.32
CA ARG A 224 -6.52 -15.04 7.46
C ARG A 224 -7.33 -15.42 6.24
N THR A 225 -7.74 -14.45 5.45
CA THR A 225 -8.64 -14.61 4.31
C THR A 225 -8.15 -13.77 3.15
N THR A 226 -8.63 -14.06 1.94
CA THR A 226 -8.27 -13.28 0.75
C THR A 226 -8.68 -11.81 0.88
N ARG A 227 -9.83 -11.53 1.51
CA ARG A 227 -10.34 -10.16 1.74
C ARG A 227 -9.46 -9.36 2.70
N GLU A 228 -8.79 -10.04 3.64
CA GLU A 228 -7.87 -9.40 4.60
C GLU A 228 -6.47 -9.14 4.02
N ARG A 229 -6.13 -9.63 2.82
CA ARG A 229 -4.76 -9.52 2.28
C ARG A 229 -4.34 -8.07 2.05
N HIS A 230 -5.23 -7.29 1.45
CA HIS A 230 -5.02 -5.88 1.13
C HIS A 230 -4.78 -5.04 2.40
N PRO A 231 -5.72 -5.00 3.37
CA PRO A 231 -5.51 -4.24 4.60
C PRO A 231 -4.33 -4.76 5.42
N ALA A 232 -4.09 -6.09 5.43
CA ALA A 232 -2.94 -6.65 6.16
C ALA A 232 -1.59 -6.16 5.62
N ILE A 233 -1.45 -5.98 4.30
CA ILE A 233 -0.22 -5.43 3.70
C ILE A 233 -0.11 -3.95 4.04
N GLN A 234 -1.20 -3.19 3.88
CA GLN A 234 -1.23 -1.76 4.16
C GLN A 234 -0.85 -1.45 5.62
N GLU A 235 -1.54 -2.04 6.59
CA GLU A 235 -1.23 -1.90 8.01
C GLU A 235 0.21 -2.32 8.33
N PHE A 236 0.66 -3.43 7.74
CA PHE A 236 2.00 -3.95 8.00
C PHE A 236 3.08 -2.99 7.48
N MET A 237 2.93 -2.48 6.27
CA MET A 237 3.86 -1.51 5.68
C MET A 237 3.80 -0.17 6.43
N LEU A 238 2.59 0.31 6.76
CA LEU A 238 2.41 1.57 7.49
C LEU A 238 3.11 1.58 8.84
N VAL A 239 3.24 0.44 9.53
CA VAL A 239 3.96 0.38 10.81
C VAL A 239 5.43 0.00 10.64
N ASN A 240 5.75 -0.94 9.76
CA ASN A 240 7.07 -1.60 9.76
C ASN A 240 8.06 -1.06 8.72
N ASP A 241 7.57 -0.41 7.66
CA ASP A 241 8.42 0.23 6.66
C ASP A 241 8.78 1.65 7.08
N SER A 242 10.03 2.05 6.88
CA SER A 242 10.48 3.41 7.20
C SER A 242 9.90 4.47 6.27
N THR A 243 9.46 4.12 5.06
CA THR A 243 9.09 5.10 4.01
C THR A 243 7.59 5.25 3.78
N THR A 244 6.79 4.25 4.12
CA THR A 244 5.33 4.25 3.97
C THR A 244 4.68 5.21 4.97
N VAL A 245 4.00 6.25 4.50
CA VAL A 245 3.45 7.30 5.38
C VAL A 245 1.94 7.27 5.51
N ALA A 246 1.21 6.75 4.51
CA ALA A 246 -0.25 6.75 4.52
C ALA A 246 -0.83 5.57 3.72
N CYS A 247 -2.06 5.19 4.07
CA CYS A 247 -2.85 4.13 3.45
C CYS A 247 -4.29 4.61 3.18
N GLU A 248 -4.92 4.04 2.14
CA GLU A 248 -6.31 4.31 1.74
C GLU A 248 -6.62 5.81 1.57
N ILE A 249 -5.70 6.55 0.93
CA ILE A 249 -5.80 8.01 0.80
C ILE A 249 -6.87 8.35 -0.25
N PRO A 250 -7.98 8.99 0.13
CA PRO A 250 -9.00 9.38 -0.84
C PRO A 250 -8.46 10.50 -1.72
N ILE A 251 -8.67 10.42 -3.03
CA ILE A 251 -8.31 11.45 -4.01
C ILE A 251 -9.46 11.71 -4.98
N TYR A 252 -9.48 12.91 -5.55
CA TYR A 252 -10.42 13.27 -6.59
C TYR A 252 -9.80 14.21 -7.63
N LEU A 253 -10.22 14.05 -8.88
CA LEU A 253 -9.78 14.85 -10.04
C LEU A 253 -11.01 15.44 -10.73
N THR A 254 -11.04 16.76 -10.93
CA THR A 254 -12.15 17.47 -11.56
C THR A 254 -11.84 17.83 -13.02
N ASP A 255 -12.85 18.35 -13.73
CA ASP A 255 -12.67 18.84 -15.09
C ASP A 255 -11.77 20.08 -15.14
N GLU A 256 -11.86 20.95 -14.13
CA GLU A 256 -10.99 22.14 -13.97
C GLU A 256 -9.53 21.74 -13.79
N ASP A 257 -9.26 20.66 -13.03
CA ASP A 257 -7.92 20.13 -12.86
C ASP A 257 -7.32 19.70 -14.21
N ILE A 258 -8.12 18.99 -15.02
CA ILE A 258 -7.70 18.52 -16.35
C ILE A 258 -7.45 19.70 -17.29
N LYS A 259 -8.35 20.69 -17.31
CA LYS A 259 -8.17 21.93 -18.08
C LYS A 259 -6.89 22.64 -17.66
N ALA A 260 -6.64 22.80 -16.36
CA ALA A 260 -5.43 23.44 -15.85
C ALA A 260 -4.15 22.71 -16.30
N TYR A 261 -4.14 21.37 -16.27
CA TYR A 261 -3.01 20.60 -16.77
C TYR A 261 -2.81 20.73 -18.28
N ARG A 262 -3.88 20.78 -19.08
CA ARG A 262 -3.78 21.03 -20.53
C ARG A 262 -3.19 22.41 -20.82
N HIS A 263 -3.59 23.43 -20.06
CA HIS A 263 -2.98 24.77 -20.16
C HIS A 263 -1.50 24.79 -19.79
N GLN A 264 -1.05 23.89 -18.91
CA GLN A 264 0.37 23.69 -18.59
C GLN A 264 1.13 22.86 -19.66
N GLY A 265 0.46 22.47 -20.74
CA GLY A 265 1.05 21.70 -21.84
C GLY A 265 1.09 20.18 -21.61
N LEU A 266 0.36 19.65 -20.63
CA LEU A 266 0.23 18.20 -20.44
C LEU A 266 -0.83 17.62 -21.40
N GLN A 267 -0.47 16.53 -22.05
CA GLN A 267 -1.31 15.76 -22.97
C GLN A 267 -2.19 14.80 -22.18
N ILE A 268 -3.31 15.32 -21.69
CA ILE A 268 -4.27 14.55 -20.91
C ILE A 268 -5.52 14.29 -21.75
N ASN A 269 -5.66 13.05 -22.22
CA ASN A 269 -6.74 12.58 -23.09
C ASN A 269 -7.97 12.08 -22.30
N TYR A 270 -8.43 12.88 -21.32
CA TYR A 270 -9.75 12.67 -20.74
C TYR A 270 -10.85 13.24 -21.63
N PRO A 271 -11.98 12.57 -21.86
CA PRO A 271 -13.17 13.29 -22.31
C PRO A 271 -13.54 14.34 -21.24
N ASN A 272 -14.23 15.42 -21.65
CA ASN A 272 -14.73 16.41 -20.69
C ASN A 272 -15.54 15.67 -19.61
N LEU A 273 -15.14 15.84 -18.36
CA LEU A 273 -15.71 15.06 -17.27
C LEU A 273 -17.07 15.65 -16.90
N VAL A 274 -18.12 14.83 -16.98
CA VAL A 274 -19.46 15.20 -16.47
C VAL A 274 -19.50 15.13 -14.94
N SER A 275 -18.62 14.32 -14.33
CA SER A 275 -18.46 14.19 -12.88
C SER A 275 -16.98 13.98 -12.50
N PRO A 276 -16.56 14.37 -11.28
CA PRO A 276 -15.20 14.13 -10.82
C PRO A 276 -14.83 12.64 -10.83
N ILE A 277 -13.56 12.35 -11.10
CA ILE A 277 -13.01 11.01 -10.91
C ILE A 277 -12.56 10.86 -9.46
N THR A 278 -12.96 9.79 -8.79
CA THR A 278 -12.59 9.49 -7.40
C THR A 278 -11.83 8.17 -7.28
N GLY A 279 -11.04 8.05 -6.21
CA GLY A 279 -10.32 6.82 -5.90
C GLY A 279 -9.60 6.86 -4.57
N HIS A 280 -9.01 5.73 -4.20
CA HIS A 280 -8.27 5.55 -2.96
C HIS A 280 -6.89 5.02 -3.30
N ILE A 281 -5.85 5.76 -2.94
CA ILE A 281 -4.47 5.33 -3.11
C ILE A 281 -4.18 4.32 -2.00
N ASP A 282 -3.73 3.12 -2.36
CA ASP A 282 -3.42 2.10 -1.36
C ASP A 282 -2.33 2.54 -0.40
N LEU A 283 -1.25 3.10 -0.93
CA LEU A 283 -0.03 3.40 -0.19
C LEU A 283 0.66 4.65 -0.75
N ILE A 284 1.06 5.56 0.15
CA ILE A 284 2.04 6.60 -0.16
C ILE A 284 3.34 6.30 0.57
N GLN A 285 4.46 6.35 -0.15
CA GLN A 285 5.79 6.35 0.44
C GLN A 285 6.54 7.66 0.13
N ILE A 286 7.36 8.13 1.06
CA ILE A 286 8.29 9.23 0.82
C ILE A 286 9.71 8.65 0.84
N ARG A 287 10.38 8.70 -0.31
CA ARG A 287 11.76 8.20 -0.46
C ARG A 287 12.43 8.82 -1.68
N ASN A 288 13.75 8.98 -1.61
CA ASN A 288 14.58 9.53 -2.69
C ASN A 288 14.09 10.92 -3.18
N GLY A 289 13.59 11.76 -2.28
CA GLY A 289 13.06 13.08 -2.62
C GLY A 289 11.76 13.07 -3.43
N LEU A 290 11.09 11.92 -3.55
CA LEU A 290 9.87 11.74 -4.33
C LEU A 290 8.71 11.20 -3.48
N ILE A 291 7.50 11.54 -3.92
CA ILE A 291 6.24 10.96 -3.44
C ILE A 291 5.95 9.74 -4.31
N ASN A 292 5.98 8.55 -3.70
CA ASN A 292 5.76 7.29 -4.40
C ASN A 292 4.32 6.84 -4.12
N ILE A 293 3.52 6.70 -5.17
CA ILE A 293 2.16 6.16 -5.14
C ILE A 293 2.25 4.68 -5.47
N LEU A 294 1.87 3.84 -4.52
CA LEU A 294 1.92 2.39 -4.65
C LEU A 294 0.50 1.82 -4.64
N ASP A 295 0.26 0.83 -5.50
CA ASP A 295 -1.00 0.08 -5.64
C ASP A 295 -0.70 -1.42 -5.54
N TYR A 296 -1.21 -2.09 -4.50
CA TYR A 296 -1.02 -3.52 -4.35
C TYR A 296 -2.00 -4.26 -5.24
N LYS A 297 -1.48 -5.13 -6.10
CA LYS A 297 -2.26 -5.91 -7.05
C LYS A 297 -1.84 -7.37 -6.97
N PRO A 298 -2.68 -8.28 -6.44
CA PRO A 298 -2.40 -9.71 -6.49
C PRO A 298 -2.10 -10.15 -7.93
N ASP A 299 -1.05 -10.96 -8.11
CA ASP A 299 -0.55 -11.36 -9.44
C ASP A 299 -0.19 -10.14 -10.31
N ALA A 300 0.60 -9.22 -9.76
CA ALA A 300 0.93 -7.92 -10.36
C ALA A 300 1.49 -8.03 -11.79
N HIS A 301 2.20 -9.13 -12.09
CA HIS A 301 2.71 -9.44 -13.44
C HIS A 301 1.63 -9.60 -14.53
N LYS A 302 0.36 -9.82 -14.15
CA LYS A 302 -0.76 -9.99 -15.08
C LYS A 302 -1.57 -8.70 -15.29
N ILE A 303 -1.27 -7.65 -14.55
CA ILE A 303 -2.08 -6.43 -14.49
C ILE A 303 -1.20 -5.23 -14.85
N GLN A 304 -1.77 -4.26 -15.56
CA GLN A 304 -1.12 -2.99 -15.87
C GLN A 304 -2.03 -1.82 -15.49
N PRO A 305 -2.02 -1.38 -14.22
CA PRO A 305 -2.92 -0.34 -13.72
C PRO A 305 -2.42 1.09 -14.03
N ILE A 306 -1.80 1.29 -15.19
CA ILE A 306 -1.13 2.56 -15.55
C ILE A 306 -2.12 3.73 -15.52
N SER A 307 -3.29 3.61 -16.16
CA SER A 307 -4.29 4.68 -16.18
C SER A 307 -4.77 5.04 -14.77
N GLN A 308 -5.00 4.04 -13.90
CA GLN A 308 -5.42 4.26 -12.52
C GLN A 308 -4.33 5.00 -11.72
N LEU A 309 -3.09 4.52 -11.79
CA LEU A 309 -1.95 5.13 -11.10
C LEU A 309 -1.62 6.53 -11.62
N LEU A 310 -1.77 6.78 -12.91
CA LEU A 310 -1.63 8.12 -13.49
C LEU A 310 -2.73 9.06 -12.99
N THR A 311 -3.98 8.58 -12.91
CA THR A 311 -5.09 9.34 -12.30
C THR A 311 -4.78 9.71 -10.87
N TYR A 312 -4.26 8.77 -10.07
CA TYR A 312 -3.86 9.00 -8.69
C TYR A 312 -2.80 10.08 -8.58
N ALA A 313 -1.78 10.03 -9.43
CA ALA A 313 -0.72 11.05 -9.46
C ALA A 313 -1.26 12.43 -9.83
N LEU A 314 -2.09 12.53 -10.89
CA LEU A 314 -2.69 13.79 -11.32
C LEU A 314 -3.61 14.40 -10.25
N ALA A 315 -4.44 13.57 -9.62
CA ALA A 315 -5.35 14.00 -8.56
C ALA A 315 -4.56 14.51 -7.35
N LEU A 316 -3.64 13.70 -6.83
CA LEU A 316 -2.84 14.06 -5.65
C LEU A 316 -1.95 15.28 -5.92
N ALA A 317 -1.35 15.37 -7.11
CA ALA A 317 -0.57 16.53 -7.54
C ALA A 317 -1.42 17.80 -7.57
N SER A 318 -2.66 17.75 -8.08
CA SER A 318 -3.55 18.92 -8.10
C SER A 318 -3.95 19.33 -6.68
N ARG A 319 -4.41 18.37 -5.87
CA ARG A 319 -4.86 18.62 -4.49
C ARG A 319 -3.76 19.18 -3.60
N CYS A 320 -2.53 18.70 -3.76
CA CYS A 320 -1.37 19.21 -3.05
C CYS A 320 -0.71 20.43 -3.74
N LYS A 321 -1.20 20.86 -4.91
CA LYS A 321 -0.55 21.89 -5.75
C LYS A 321 0.94 21.60 -6.00
N LEU A 322 1.27 20.36 -6.37
CA LEU A 322 2.64 19.90 -6.59
C LEU A 322 2.88 19.57 -8.06
N PRO A 323 4.09 19.81 -8.60
CA PRO A 323 4.40 19.42 -9.96
C PRO A 323 4.51 17.90 -10.09
N LEU A 324 3.98 17.35 -11.19
CA LEU A 324 3.91 15.91 -11.42
C LEU A 324 5.27 15.21 -11.43
N LYS A 325 6.37 15.94 -11.69
CA LYS A 325 7.76 15.44 -11.63
C LYS A 325 8.19 14.94 -10.25
N LEU A 326 7.48 15.31 -9.18
CA LEU A 326 7.77 14.84 -7.81
C LEU A 326 7.16 13.48 -7.50
N PHE A 327 6.39 12.91 -8.44
CA PHE A 327 5.67 11.67 -8.23
C PHE A 327 6.36 10.51 -8.96
N LYS A 328 6.25 9.32 -8.36
CA LYS A 328 6.59 8.04 -8.98
C LYS A 328 5.47 7.06 -8.68
N CYS A 329 5.02 6.33 -9.69
CA CYS A 329 3.94 5.37 -9.53
C CYS A 329 4.47 3.95 -9.60
N ALA A 330 3.88 3.06 -8.82
CA ALA A 330 4.25 1.65 -8.82
C ALA A 330 3.06 0.76 -8.50
N TRP A 331 3.10 -0.46 -9.04
CA TRP A 331 2.22 -1.55 -8.60
C TRP A 331 3.06 -2.79 -8.32
N PHE A 332 2.60 -3.59 -7.36
CA PHE A 332 3.41 -4.67 -6.84
C PHE A 332 2.58 -5.78 -6.17
N ASP A 333 3.21 -6.94 -6.04
CA ASP A 333 2.81 -8.03 -5.15
C ASP A 333 4.02 -8.54 -4.35
N ASP A 334 3.92 -9.73 -3.75
CA ASP A 334 5.01 -10.38 -3.01
C ASP A 334 6.20 -10.81 -3.90
N LYS A 335 6.11 -10.69 -5.22
CA LYS A 335 7.12 -11.21 -6.18
C LYS A 335 7.58 -10.20 -7.22
N SER A 336 6.68 -9.36 -7.67
CA SER A 336 6.82 -8.49 -8.84
C SER A 336 6.64 -7.04 -8.39
N TYR A 337 7.49 -6.15 -8.88
CA TYR A 337 7.40 -4.72 -8.63
C TYR A 337 7.71 -3.97 -9.91
N TYR A 338 6.76 -3.14 -10.32
CA TYR A 338 6.86 -2.31 -11.51
C TYR A 338 6.72 -0.85 -11.12
N GLU A 339 7.49 0.02 -11.75
CA GLU A 339 7.43 1.47 -11.51
C GLU A 339 7.57 2.27 -12.81
N PHE A 340 7.01 3.47 -12.79
CA PHE A 340 7.16 4.47 -13.85
C PHE A 340 7.03 5.89 -13.30
N TYR A 341 7.48 6.87 -14.11
CA TYR A 341 7.28 8.29 -13.82
C TYR A 341 6.02 8.80 -14.53
N PRO A 342 4.98 9.25 -13.79
CA PRO A 342 3.70 9.62 -14.39
C PRO A 342 3.80 10.81 -15.36
N LEU A 343 4.79 11.69 -15.20
CA LEU A 343 5.02 12.79 -16.14
C LEU A 343 5.31 12.31 -17.56
N GLN A 344 6.04 11.20 -17.74
CA GLN A 344 6.36 10.66 -19.07
C GLN A 344 5.11 10.25 -19.84
N ALA A 345 4.06 9.82 -19.12
CA ALA A 345 2.81 9.38 -19.71
C ALA A 345 1.96 10.53 -20.29
N VAL A 346 2.28 11.79 -19.96
CA VAL A 346 1.47 12.97 -20.32
C VAL A 346 2.31 14.15 -20.83
N TYR A 347 3.63 14.02 -20.91
CA TYR A 347 4.50 15.07 -21.40
C TYR A 347 5.55 14.52 -22.37
N SER A 348 5.64 15.14 -23.55
CA SER A 348 6.70 14.89 -24.52
C SER A 348 7.54 16.15 -24.69
N LYS A 349 8.87 15.98 -24.80
CA LYS A 349 9.81 17.08 -25.09
C LYS A 349 9.75 17.57 -26.54
N ASP A 350 9.15 16.78 -27.44
CA ASP A 350 9.24 16.97 -28.90
C ASP A 350 8.20 17.93 -29.50
N ARG A 351 7.68 18.91 -28.74
CA ARG A 351 6.88 20.01 -29.33
C ARG A 351 7.47 21.39 -29.04
N GLN A 352 7.88 22.01 -30.13
CA GLN A 352 7.92 23.45 -30.33
C GLN A 352 6.57 24.08 -29.98
N PRO A 353 6.55 25.34 -29.50
CA PRO A 353 5.32 26.04 -29.15
C PRO A 353 4.34 26.01 -30.31
N ILE A 354 3.09 25.65 -30.02
CA ILE A 354 1.97 25.76 -30.96
C ILE A 354 1.93 27.23 -31.38
N ARG A 355 2.34 27.53 -32.62
CA ARG A 355 2.05 28.83 -33.24
C ARG A 355 0.54 28.91 -33.35
N ILE A 356 -0.06 29.70 -32.48
CA ILE A 356 -1.41 30.22 -32.67
C ILE A 356 -1.31 31.01 -33.97
N LYS A 357 -2.02 30.57 -35.01
CA LYS A 357 -2.25 31.42 -36.18
C LYS A 357 -3.28 32.46 -35.74
N ASP A 358 -2.87 33.72 -35.82
CA ASP A 358 -3.74 34.89 -35.68
C ASP A 358 -4.90 34.84 -36.68
#